data_AF-A0A536U5B7-F1
#
_entry.id   AF-A0A536U5B7-F1
#
_cell.length_a   1.000
_cell.length_b   1.000
_cell.length_c   1.000
_cell.angle_alpha   90.00
_cell.angle_beta   90.00
_cell.angle_gamma   90.00
#
_symmetry.space_group_name_H-M   'P 1'
#
loop_
_entity.id
_entity.type
_entity.pdbx_description
1 polymer ?
#
loop_
_entity_poly.entity_id
_entity_poly.type
_entity_poly.pdbx_seq_one_letter_code
_entity_poly.pdbx_strand_id
1 'polypeptide(L)'
;MTLPRDRVKYSAIVDRPKLRLPAGKRIVVWTIVNLEVWDIAKPMARQVLPAPTGVPLLPDVPNWSWHEYGMRVGFWRFHALYERLRIRPTVAINARVCVDYPRVAQACKDAGWEFMGHSYEQGPIHNEKDQPAMIRRSLDTIEKFTGKRPVGWLGPGLTETYETPEHLAAAGVKYIGDWVYDDEPTEI
;
A
#
# COMPACT_ATOMS: atom_id res chain seq x y z
N MET A 1 -10.67 6.88 -22.74
CA MET A 1 -10.88 6.05 -21.55
C MET A 1 -10.48 4.64 -21.91
N THR A 2 -9.39 4.14 -21.33
CA THR A 2 -8.89 2.78 -21.57
C THR A 2 -9.51 1.86 -20.53
N LEU A 3 -10.24 0.82 -20.95
CA LEU A 3 -10.81 -0.12 -19.99
C LEU A 3 -9.71 -1.05 -19.45
N PRO A 4 -9.86 -1.63 -18.23
CA PRO A 4 -8.88 -2.57 -17.71
C PRO A 4 -8.56 -3.75 -18.65
N ARG A 5 -9.57 -4.26 -19.36
CA ARG A 5 -9.42 -5.33 -20.36
C ARG A 5 -8.61 -4.93 -21.61
N ASP A 6 -8.49 -3.64 -21.88
CA ASP A 6 -7.77 -3.14 -23.06
C ASP A 6 -6.26 -3.04 -22.78
N ARG A 7 -5.89 -2.99 -21.49
CA ARG A 7 -4.50 -2.98 -21.00
C ARG A 7 -3.87 -4.36 -21.03
N VAL A 8 -4.68 -5.37 -20.71
CA VAL A 8 -4.20 -6.74 -20.50
C VAL A 8 -4.99 -7.69 -21.36
N LYS A 9 -4.30 -8.35 -22.30
CA LYS A 9 -4.91 -9.43 -23.06
C LYS A 9 -5.14 -10.63 -22.16
N TYR A 10 -6.28 -11.28 -22.32
CA TYR A 10 -6.56 -12.55 -21.65
C TYR A 10 -5.47 -13.58 -21.97
N SER A 11 -4.94 -14.22 -20.93
CA SER A 11 -4.00 -15.33 -21.02
C SER A 11 -4.30 -16.29 -19.88
N ALA A 12 -4.68 -17.53 -20.19
CA ALA A 12 -4.91 -18.54 -19.16
C ALA A 12 -3.57 -19.08 -18.65
N ILE A 13 -3.41 -19.17 -17.31
CA ILE A 13 -2.15 -19.64 -16.71
C ILE A 13 -1.75 -21.06 -17.16
N VAL A 14 -2.73 -21.91 -17.49
CA VAL A 14 -2.51 -23.28 -17.96
C VAL A 14 -1.91 -23.36 -19.36
N ASP A 15 -2.02 -22.29 -20.16
CA ASP A 15 -1.50 -22.22 -21.52
C ASP A 15 -0.12 -21.55 -21.58
N ARG A 16 0.36 -21.00 -20.45
CA ARG A 16 1.62 -20.25 -20.39
C ARG A 16 2.84 -21.17 -20.29
N PRO A 17 3.99 -20.75 -20.83
CA PRO A 17 5.26 -21.37 -20.47
C PRO A 17 5.48 -21.27 -18.96
N LYS A 18 6.02 -22.34 -18.36
CA LYS A 18 6.34 -22.35 -16.94
C LYS A 18 7.30 -21.21 -16.57
N LEU A 19 6.87 -20.32 -15.66
CA LEU A 19 7.72 -19.26 -15.13
C LEU A 19 8.96 -19.84 -14.43
N ARG A 20 10.14 -19.40 -14.88
CA ARG A 20 11.43 -19.81 -14.30
C ARG A 20 11.91 -18.74 -13.33
N LEU A 21 11.93 -19.10 -12.05
CA LEU A 21 12.36 -18.19 -10.99
C LEU A 21 13.90 -18.25 -10.81
N PRO A 22 14.51 -17.15 -10.31
CA PRO A 22 15.93 -17.10 -10.01
C PRO A 22 16.39 -18.28 -9.14
N ALA A 23 17.60 -18.77 -9.38
CA ALA A 23 18.19 -19.89 -8.65
C ALA A 23 17.32 -21.18 -8.62
N GLY A 24 16.46 -21.37 -9.62
CA GLY A 24 15.62 -22.57 -9.74
C GLY A 24 14.56 -22.69 -8.63
N LYS A 25 14.19 -21.59 -7.98
CA LYS A 25 13.12 -21.58 -6.97
C LYS A 25 11.78 -21.96 -7.61
N ARG A 26 10.86 -22.46 -6.78
CA ARG A 26 9.53 -22.93 -7.20
C ARG A 26 8.40 -21.99 -6.79
N ILE A 27 8.66 -21.10 -5.84
CA ILE A 27 7.71 -20.13 -5.31
C ILE A 27 8.48 -18.87 -4.91
N VAL A 28 7.87 -17.72 -5.15
CA VAL A 28 8.24 -16.44 -4.54
C VAL A 28 7.14 -16.10 -3.56
N VAL A 29 7.54 -15.73 -2.34
CA VAL A 29 6.62 -15.20 -1.34
C VAL A 29 6.93 -13.72 -1.21
N TRP A 30 5.99 -12.88 -1.64
CA TRP A 30 6.07 -11.44 -1.48
C TRP A 30 5.21 -11.03 -0.29
N THR A 31 5.84 -10.52 0.77
CA THR A 31 5.13 -10.10 1.98
C THR A 31 5.04 -8.59 2.05
N ILE A 32 3.84 -8.08 2.25
CA ILE A 32 3.55 -6.66 2.34
C ILE A 32 3.03 -6.35 3.76
N VAL A 33 3.55 -5.29 4.37
CA VAL A 33 3.03 -4.71 5.61
C VAL A 33 2.43 -3.35 5.28
N ASN A 34 1.13 -3.18 5.49
CA ASN A 34 0.46 -1.88 5.33
C ASN A 34 0.65 -1.04 6.59
N LEU A 35 1.18 0.17 6.41
CA LEU A 35 1.30 1.18 7.46
C LEU A 35 0.43 2.38 7.11
N GLU A 36 -0.62 2.54 7.89
CA GLU A 36 -1.76 3.38 7.54
C GLU A 36 -1.99 4.49 8.59
N VAL A 37 -2.22 5.72 8.14
CA VAL A 37 -2.71 6.83 8.98
C VAL A 37 -4.16 7.09 8.63
N TRP A 38 -5.01 7.04 9.66
CA TRP A 38 -6.44 7.31 9.56
C TRP A 38 -6.77 8.64 10.24
N ASP A 39 -7.40 9.55 9.49
CA ASP A 39 -7.87 10.83 10.02
C ASP A 39 -9.14 10.63 10.85
N ILE A 40 -9.03 10.87 12.17
CA ILE A 40 -10.13 10.70 13.12
C ILE A 40 -11.31 11.65 12.85
N ALA A 41 -11.10 12.73 12.09
CA ALA A 41 -12.17 13.64 11.68
C ALA A 41 -13.06 13.06 10.56
N LYS A 42 -12.64 11.94 9.94
CA LYS A 42 -13.37 11.26 8.86
C LYS A 42 -14.00 9.95 9.39
N PRO A 43 -15.03 9.42 8.70
CA PRO A 43 -15.56 8.10 9.00
C PRO A 43 -14.49 7.01 8.95
N MET A 44 -14.41 6.20 10.01
CA MET A 44 -13.47 5.08 10.09
C MET A 44 -13.98 3.89 9.26
N ALA A 45 -13.10 3.30 8.46
CA ALA A 45 -13.43 2.07 7.71
C ALA A 45 -13.17 0.81 8.56
N ARG A 46 -13.61 -0.35 8.04
CA ARG A 46 -13.30 -1.69 8.61
C ARG A 46 -13.58 -1.80 10.11
N GLN A 47 -14.69 -1.21 10.56
CA GLN A 47 -15.04 -1.09 11.97
C GLN A 47 -15.09 -2.47 12.66
N VAL A 48 -14.44 -2.59 13.81
CA VAL A 48 -14.52 -3.75 14.70
C VAL A 48 -15.68 -3.62 15.70
N LEU A 49 -16.03 -2.37 16.03
CA LEU A 49 -17.14 -2.06 16.93
C LEU A 49 -18.20 -1.28 16.14
N PRO A 50 -19.39 -1.86 15.89
CA PRO A 50 -20.48 -1.11 15.27
C PRO A 50 -20.95 0.00 16.20
N ALA A 51 -21.45 1.10 15.61
CA ALA A 51 -21.96 2.20 16.41
C ALA A 51 -23.22 1.79 17.21
N PRO A 52 -23.37 2.28 18.46
CA PRO A 52 -24.59 2.04 19.24
C PRO A 52 -25.83 2.41 18.44
N THR A 53 -26.83 1.52 18.41
CA THR A 53 -28.08 1.68 17.65
C THR A 53 -27.92 1.90 16.13
N GLY A 54 -26.72 1.65 15.59
CA GLY A 54 -26.44 1.84 14.16
C GLY A 54 -26.24 3.30 13.73
N VAL A 55 -26.08 4.23 14.67
CA VAL A 55 -25.88 5.67 14.39
C VAL A 55 -24.40 6.03 14.57
N PRO A 56 -23.63 6.25 13.49
CA PRO A 56 -22.22 6.61 13.59
C PRO A 56 -22.02 7.94 14.33
N LEU A 57 -21.00 8.00 15.19
CA LEU A 57 -20.55 9.22 15.86
C LEU A 57 -19.17 9.59 15.36
N LEU A 58 -18.94 10.88 15.08
CA LEU A 58 -17.62 11.43 14.82
C LEU A 58 -17.16 12.34 15.98
N PRO A 59 -15.90 12.25 16.40
CA PRO A 59 -14.91 11.25 16.00
C PRO A 59 -15.27 9.82 16.47
N ASP A 60 -15.02 8.83 15.62
CA ASP A 60 -15.21 7.40 15.96
C ASP A 60 -13.99 6.89 16.72
N VAL A 61 -13.90 7.28 18.00
CA VAL A 61 -12.77 6.97 18.89
C VAL A 61 -12.51 5.46 19.01
N PRO A 62 -13.51 4.59 19.22
CA PRO A 62 -13.27 3.15 19.33
C PRO A 62 -12.64 2.56 18.07
N ASN A 63 -13.15 2.91 16.88
CA ASN A 63 -12.58 2.38 15.65
C ASN A 63 -11.24 3.03 15.29
N TRP A 64 -11.02 4.30 15.60
CA TRP A 64 -9.69 4.89 15.46
C TRP A 64 -8.65 4.19 16.37
N SER A 65 -9.03 3.86 17.60
CA SER A 65 -8.10 3.31 18.60
C SER A 65 -7.50 1.96 18.20
N TRP A 66 -8.24 1.08 17.52
CA TRP A 66 -7.66 -0.20 17.07
C TRP A 66 -6.74 -0.04 15.85
N HIS A 67 -7.00 0.94 14.98
CA HIS A 67 -6.04 1.29 13.91
C HIS A 67 -4.75 1.81 14.53
N GLU A 68 -4.86 2.69 15.54
CA GLU A 68 -3.73 3.26 16.26
C GLU A 68 -2.92 2.19 17.04
N TYR A 69 -3.56 1.11 17.51
CA TYR A 69 -2.86 -0.05 18.08
C TYR A 69 -1.86 -0.66 17.09
N GLY A 70 -2.13 -0.59 15.78
CA GLY A 70 -1.20 -1.00 14.73
C GLY A 70 0.13 -0.27 14.82
N MET A 71 0.11 1.06 14.92
CA MET A 71 1.34 1.88 15.03
C MET A 71 2.03 1.72 16.39
N ARG A 72 1.26 1.54 17.47
CA ARG A 72 1.80 1.48 18.84
C ARG A 72 2.35 0.13 19.24
N VAL A 73 1.75 -0.95 18.76
CA VAL A 73 2.03 -2.31 19.24
C VAL A 73 2.17 -3.30 18.09
N GLY A 74 1.22 -3.34 17.15
CA GLY A 74 1.19 -4.33 16.08
C GLY A 74 2.43 -4.31 15.20
N PHE A 75 2.85 -3.13 14.78
CA PHE A 75 4.04 -2.90 13.96
C PHE A 75 5.30 -3.50 14.61
N TRP A 76 5.53 -3.26 15.89
CA TRP A 76 6.75 -3.73 16.57
C TRP A 76 6.81 -5.25 16.68
N ARG A 77 5.65 -5.92 16.73
CA ARG A 77 5.58 -7.39 16.66
C ARG A 77 5.93 -7.91 15.27
N PHE A 78 5.43 -7.26 14.21
CA PHE A 78 5.85 -7.58 12.85
C PHE A 78 7.33 -7.33 12.64
N HIS A 79 7.84 -6.18 13.08
CA HIS A 79 9.25 -5.84 13.00
C HIS A 79 10.13 -6.92 13.65
N ALA A 80 9.83 -7.32 14.89
CA ALA A 80 10.55 -8.39 15.58
C ALA A 80 10.44 -9.75 14.86
N LEU A 81 9.28 -10.05 14.25
CA LEU A 81 9.08 -11.27 13.47
C LEU A 81 9.97 -11.30 12.23
N TYR A 82 9.96 -10.23 11.43
CA TYR A 82 10.74 -10.13 10.19
C TYR A 82 12.24 -10.16 10.45
N GLU A 83 12.71 -9.49 11.51
CA GLU A 83 14.11 -9.57 11.97
C GLU A 83 14.52 -11.00 12.32
N ARG A 84 13.69 -11.70 13.11
CA ARG A 84 13.95 -13.10 13.50
C ARG A 84 14.01 -14.02 12.28
N LEU A 85 13.13 -13.81 11.30
CA LEU A 85 13.08 -14.60 10.08
C LEU A 85 14.11 -14.17 9.02
N ARG A 86 14.79 -13.04 9.23
CA ARG A 86 15.70 -12.41 8.27
C ARG A 86 15.03 -12.15 6.91
N ILE A 87 13.76 -11.76 6.94
CA ILE A 87 12.96 -11.42 5.76
C ILE A 87 12.82 -9.90 5.71
N ARG A 88 13.03 -9.32 4.53
CA ARG A 88 12.79 -7.90 4.25
C ARG A 88 11.46 -7.76 3.51
N PRO A 89 10.38 -7.35 4.18
CA PRO A 89 9.10 -7.11 3.52
C PRO A 89 9.12 -5.82 2.71
N THR A 90 8.11 -5.68 1.87
CA THR A 90 7.70 -4.38 1.31
C THR A 90 6.74 -3.71 2.29
N VAL A 91 6.91 -2.41 2.53
CA VAL A 91 6.01 -1.60 3.34
C VAL A 91 5.17 -0.71 2.44
N ALA A 92 3.87 -1.03 2.34
CA ALA A 92 2.89 -0.17 1.69
C ALA A 92 2.53 0.93 2.69
N ILE A 93 3.07 2.13 2.49
CA ILE A 93 3.06 3.19 3.50
C ILE A 93 2.29 4.41 3.01
N ASN A 94 1.31 4.88 3.80
CA ASN A 94 0.81 6.23 3.58
C ASN A 94 1.96 7.19 3.84
N ALA A 95 2.24 8.11 2.92
CA ALA A 95 3.40 8.99 3.05
C ALA A 95 3.41 9.82 4.34
N ARG A 96 2.22 10.15 4.88
CA ARG A 96 2.03 10.85 6.15
C ARG A 96 2.58 10.08 7.36
N VAL A 97 2.74 8.76 7.31
CA VAL A 97 3.43 7.98 8.36
C VAL A 97 4.86 8.47 8.58
N CYS A 98 5.57 8.89 7.51
CA CYS A 98 6.92 9.45 7.62
C CYS A 98 6.98 10.76 8.42
N VAL A 99 5.84 11.45 8.58
CA VAL A 99 5.71 12.72 9.30
C VAL A 99 5.14 12.49 10.69
N ASP A 100 4.04 11.75 10.79
CA ASP A 100 3.27 11.60 12.04
C ASP A 100 3.85 10.50 12.94
N TYR A 101 4.46 9.46 12.35
CA TYR A 101 5.07 8.33 13.06
C TYR A 101 6.50 8.06 12.57
N PRO A 102 7.41 9.06 12.60
CA PRO A 102 8.74 8.94 12.00
C PRO A 102 9.56 7.82 12.65
N ARG A 103 9.32 7.49 13.93
CA ARG A 103 9.99 6.37 14.60
C ARG A 103 9.65 5.00 13.99
N VAL A 104 8.40 4.82 13.58
CA VAL A 104 7.93 3.59 12.91
C VAL A 104 8.54 3.51 11.50
N ALA A 105 8.44 4.58 10.72
CA ALA A 105 9.05 4.65 9.39
C ALA A 105 10.58 4.45 9.43
N GLN A 106 11.26 5.02 10.43
CA GLN A 106 12.71 4.87 10.59
C GLN A 106 13.11 3.41 10.85
N ALA A 107 12.33 2.67 11.64
CA ALA A 107 12.60 1.25 11.88
C ALA A 107 12.53 0.41 10.60
N CYS A 108 11.54 0.67 9.72
CA CYS A 108 11.49 0.04 8.39
C CYS A 108 12.73 0.38 7.54
N LYS A 109 13.15 1.65 7.55
CA LYS A 109 14.32 2.12 6.80
C LYS A 109 15.62 1.46 7.30
N ASP A 110 15.82 1.42 8.61
CA ASP A 110 17.00 0.82 9.25
C ASP A 110 17.07 -0.69 8.99
N ALA A 111 15.92 -1.39 9.01
CA ALA A 111 15.83 -2.81 8.69
C ALA A 111 15.93 -3.11 7.18
N GLY A 112 16.00 -2.08 6.33
CA GLY A 112 16.14 -2.23 4.88
C GLY A 112 14.87 -2.77 4.20
N TRP A 113 13.70 -2.46 4.74
CA TRP A 113 12.42 -2.79 4.09
C TRP A 113 12.25 -1.94 2.82
N GLU A 114 11.58 -2.48 1.81
CA GLU A 114 11.27 -1.72 0.60
C GLU A 114 10.09 -0.78 0.85
N PHE A 115 10.22 0.50 0.55
CA PHE A 115 9.11 1.46 0.67
C PHE A 115 8.31 1.52 -0.63
N MET A 116 7.03 1.19 -0.54
CA MET A 116 6.04 1.25 -1.60
C MET A 116 5.00 2.33 -1.29
N GLY A 117 4.66 3.15 -2.28
CA GLY A 117 3.67 4.21 -2.09
C GLY A 117 2.28 3.63 -1.83
N HIS A 118 1.58 4.19 -0.84
CA HIS A 118 0.19 3.84 -0.54
C HIS A 118 -0.61 5.11 -0.28
N SER A 119 -0.67 6.05 -1.23
CA SER A 119 -1.21 7.42 -1.07
C SER A 119 -0.55 8.26 0.05
N TYR A 120 -1.02 9.49 0.23
CA TYR A 120 -0.51 10.37 1.28
C TYR A 120 -1.09 10.01 2.65
N GLU A 121 -2.38 9.69 2.71
CA GLU A 121 -3.13 9.26 3.90
C GLU A 121 -4.24 8.30 3.49
N GLN A 122 -4.81 7.52 4.42
CA GLN A 122 -5.90 6.61 4.08
C GLN A 122 -7.14 7.34 3.57
N GLY A 123 -7.72 6.79 2.51
CA GLY A 123 -8.96 7.26 1.93
C GLY A 123 -9.20 6.71 0.52
N PRO A 124 -10.42 6.81 0.00
CA PRO A 124 -10.77 6.36 -1.34
C PRO A 124 -10.12 7.25 -2.41
N ILE A 125 -9.03 6.79 -3.03
CA ILE A 125 -8.30 7.62 -4.00
C ILE A 125 -9.07 7.84 -5.31
N HIS A 126 -10.09 7.02 -5.60
CA HIS A 126 -11.02 7.28 -6.71
C HIS A 126 -11.84 8.57 -6.52
N ASN A 127 -11.90 9.11 -5.30
CA ASN A 127 -12.53 10.40 -5.00
C ASN A 127 -11.51 11.55 -4.89
N GLU A 128 -10.21 11.29 -5.07
CA GLU A 128 -9.19 12.32 -5.09
C GLU A 128 -9.33 13.16 -6.36
N LYS A 129 -9.49 14.48 -6.18
CA LYS A 129 -9.73 15.41 -7.28
C LYS A 129 -8.48 15.64 -8.11
N ASP A 130 -7.31 15.58 -7.48
CA ASP A 130 -6.01 15.74 -8.14
C ASP A 130 -5.09 14.56 -7.78
N GLN A 131 -5.37 13.40 -8.38
CA GLN A 131 -4.56 12.21 -8.22
C GLN A 131 -3.08 12.44 -8.58
N PRO A 132 -2.72 13.11 -9.69
CA PRO A 132 -1.32 13.40 -9.99
C PRO A 132 -0.60 14.16 -8.87
N ALA A 133 -1.22 15.19 -8.29
CA ALA A 133 -0.63 15.93 -7.18
C ALA A 133 -0.52 15.07 -5.91
N MET A 134 -1.55 14.27 -5.60
CA MET A 134 -1.52 13.35 -4.46
C MET A 134 -0.42 12.31 -4.60
N ILE A 135 -0.29 11.68 -5.77
CA ILE A 135 0.76 10.69 -6.08
C ILE A 135 2.14 11.34 -5.92
N ARG A 136 2.37 12.49 -6.57
CA ARG A 136 3.63 13.22 -6.47
C ARG A 136 3.97 13.55 -5.01
N ARG A 137 3.04 14.15 -4.27
CA ARG A 137 3.22 14.48 -2.84
C ARG A 137 3.58 13.24 -2.01
N SER A 138 2.95 12.11 -2.30
CA SER A 138 3.20 10.85 -1.60
C SER A 138 4.62 10.36 -1.85
N LEU A 139 5.01 10.26 -3.13
CA LEU A 139 6.33 9.78 -3.53
C LEU A 139 7.45 10.72 -3.05
N ASP A 140 7.27 12.04 -3.18
CA ASP A 140 8.26 13.04 -2.76
C ASP A 140 8.45 13.03 -1.23
N THR A 141 7.38 12.86 -0.46
CA THR A 141 7.44 12.77 1.00
C THR A 141 8.21 11.53 1.44
N ILE A 142 7.94 10.38 0.80
CA ILE A 142 8.66 9.14 1.09
C ILE A 142 10.13 9.27 0.66
N GLU A 143 10.40 9.78 -0.53
CA GLU A 143 11.76 10.00 -1.04
C GLU A 143 12.58 10.91 -0.13
N LYS A 144 12.00 12.01 0.35
CA LYS A 144 12.64 12.90 1.31
C LYS A 144 13.02 12.18 2.61
N PHE A 145 12.20 11.24 3.07
CA PHE A 145 12.46 10.47 4.29
C PHE A 145 13.50 9.36 4.07
N THR A 146 13.38 8.61 2.99
CA THR A 146 14.19 7.40 2.73
C THR A 146 15.49 7.69 1.98
N GLY A 147 15.57 8.81 1.26
CA GLY A 147 16.62 9.11 0.28
C GLY A 147 16.46 8.34 -1.04
N LYS A 148 15.36 7.61 -1.23
CA LYS A 148 15.07 6.82 -2.43
C LYS A 148 13.61 6.94 -2.82
N ARG A 149 13.36 7.34 -4.07
CA ARG A 149 12.00 7.39 -4.61
C ARG A 149 11.38 5.98 -4.68
N PRO A 150 10.17 5.77 -4.14
CA PRO A 150 9.44 4.52 -4.34
C PRO A 150 9.19 4.25 -5.82
N VAL A 151 9.30 2.97 -6.21
CA VAL A 151 8.98 2.52 -7.58
C VAL A 151 7.78 1.56 -7.61
N GLY A 152 7.27 1.18 -6.44
CA GLY A 152 6.03 0.43 -6.30
C GLY A 152 4.88 1.31 -5.83
N TRP A 153 3.66 0.90 -6.15
CA TRP A 153 2.44 1.47 -5.60
C TRP A 153 1.44 0.38 -5.21
N LEU A 154 0.68 0.64 -4.15
CA LEU A 154 -0.54 -0.09 -3.82
C LEU A 154 -1.54 0.96 -3.40
N GLY A 155 -2.69 1.10 -4.01
CA GLY A 155 -3.72 2.06 -3.64
C GLY A 155 -4.48 1.67 -2.37
N PRO A 156 -4.89 2.65 -1.53
CA PRO A 156 -5.88 2.43 -0.47
C PRO A 156 -7.13 1.70 -0.98
N GLY A 157 -7.42 0.55 -0.36
CA GLY A 157 -8.57 -0.28 -0.72
C GLY A 157 -8.53 -0.82 -2.15
N LEU A 158 -7.37 -0.82 -2.82
CA LEU A 158 -7.22 -1.17 -4.24
C LEU A 158 -8.11 -0.32 -5.15
N THR A 159 -8.43 0.90 -4.72
CA THR A 159 -9.33 1.78 -5.46
C THR A 159 -8.56 2.57 -6.50
N GLU A 160 -9.06 2.58 -7.73
CA GLU A 160 -8.44 3.28 -8.86
C GLU A 160 -9.55 3.92 -9.71
N THR A 161 -9.23 5.00 -10.42
CA THR A 161 -9.97 5.38 -11.64
C THR A 161 -9.32 4.70 -12.85
N TYR A 162 -9.95 4.79 -14.03
CA TYR A 162 -9.37 4.20 -15.23
C TYR A 162 -8.00 4.81 -15.60
N GLU A 163 -7.76 6.07 -15.20
CA GLU A 163 -6.56 6.86 -15.48
C GLU A 163 -5.48 6.77 -14.40
N THR A 164 -5.76 6.13 -13.25
CA THR A 164 -4.79 5.99 -12.15
C THR A 164 -3.48 5.33 -12.62
N PRO A 165 -3.48 4.26 -13.43
CA PRO A 165 -2.24 3.66 -13.95
C PRO A 165 -1.37 4.64 -14.75
N GLU A 166 -1.96 5.50 -15.59
CA GLU A 166 -1.22 6.53 -16.33
C GLU A 166 -0.57 7.55 -15.41
N HIS A 167 -1.30 7.99 -14.37
CA HIS A 167 -0.77 8.94 -13.40
C HIS A 167 0.40 8.36 -12.61
N LEU A 168 0.33 7.08 -12.24
CA LEU A 168 1.39 6.36 -11.56
C LEU A 168 2.63 6.19 -12.46
N ALA A 169 2.43 5.72 -13.69
CA ALA A 169 3.50 5.56 -14.67
C ALA A 169 4.20 6.90 -14.97
N ALA A 170 3.44 7.98 -15.16
CA ALA A 170 3.98 9.34 -15.35
C ALA A 170 4.78 9.85 -14.15
N ALA A 171 4.50 9.36 -12.94
CA ALA A 171 5.22 9.70 -11.71
C ALA A 171 6.47 8.82 -11.46
N GLY A 172 6.75 7.86 -12.36
CA GLY A 172 7.89 6.95 -12.30
C GLY A 172 7.65 5.65 -11.52
N VAL A 173 6.39 5.33 -11.19
CA VAL A 173 6.02 4.02 -10.63
C VAL A 173 6.20 2.95 -11.69
N LYS A 174 6.80 1.82 -11.31
CA LYS A 174 7.18 0.71 -12.20
C LYS A 174 6.32 -0.53 -12.02
N TYR A 175 5.71 -0.70 -10.86
CA TYR A 175 4.80 -1.80 -10.58
C TYR A 175 3.70 -1.36 -9.62
N ILE A 176 2.54 -1.99 -9.74
CA ILE A 176 1.41 -1.80 -8.83
C ILE A 176 1.01 -3.14 -8.19
N GLY A 177 0.48 -3.09 -6.98
CA GLY A 177 -0.09 -4.24 -6.27
C GLY A 177 -1.62 -4.27 -6.27
N ASP A 178 -2.26 -3.33 -6.99
CA ASP A 178 -3.71 -3.12 -6.98
C ASP A 178 -4.51 -4.21 -7.72
N TRP A 179 -3.90 -4.81 -8.74
CA TRP A 179 -4.58 -5.71 -9.67
C TRP A 179 -4.39 -7.18 -9.26
N VAL A 180 -5.40 -7.74 -8.59
CA VAL A 180 -5.40 -9.09 -8.02
C VAL A 180 -6.07 -10.13 -8.95
N TYR A 181 -5.52 -10.32 -10.15
CA TYR A 181 -6.13 -11.18 -11.18
C TYR A 181 -5.24 -12.32 -11.69
N ASP A 182 -4.02 -12.44 -11.16
CA ASP A 182 -3.04 -13.40 -11.66
C ASP A 182 -2.11 -13.91 -10.53
N ASP A 183 -1.54 -15.10 -10.73
CA ASP A 183 -0.53 -15.69 -9.84
C ASP A 183 0.89 -15.28 -10.26
N GLU A 184 1.06 -14.74 -11.47
CA GLU A 184 2.33 -14.29 -12.04
C GLU A 184 2.31 -12.76 -12.27
N PRO A 185 3.46 -12.07 -12.20
CA PRO A 185 3.54 -10.68 -12.63
C PRO A 185 3.16 -10.54 -14.11
N THR A 186 2.39 -9.50 -14.41
CA THR A 186 1.85 -9.19 -15.74
C THR A 186 2.16 -7.74 -16.09
N GLU A 187 2.22 -7.44 -17.40
CA GLU A 187 2.37 -6.07 -17.91
C GLU A 187 0.98 -5.48 -18.22
N ILE A 188 0.75 -4.24 -17.80
CA ILE A 188 -0.51 -3.50 -17.93
C ILE A 188 -0.27 -2.07 -18.45
#